data_AF-G0QJX9-F1
#
_entry.id   AF-G0QJX9-F1
#
_cell.length_a   1.000
_cell.length_b   1.000
_cell.length_c   1.000
_cell.angle_alpha   90.00
_cell.angle_beta   90.00
_cell.angle_gamma   90.00
#
_symmetry.space_group_name_H-M   'P 1'
#
loop_
_entity.id
_entity.type
_entity.pdbx_description
1 polymer ?
#
loop_
_entity_poly.entity_id
_entity_poly.type
_entity_poly.pdbx_seq_one_letter_code
_entity_poly.pdbx_strand_id
1 'polypeptide(L)'
;MFIQKFNNNININNNNTQYINENENFLQFNQIFNDLIFACKDQNSSRIIQKQFEVAPVQLKNAIFKKIYHETFELMKDQFGNYVIQKLFEKGLPEHKKQLFQVLIENTQDLCLHTYGCRVIQKAIEELQEFPLLQEQIIDELSNNIMDYIQDQHGNHVIQKLFECVDCSKLQVIIDDIIQNVIYLYQVLIYFIFNFMIKKIQTLAFHPYGCRVIQRILEFCQPQQTKQIYQKLKENLILLCKCQYGNYIIQYIIENGLEEDKQYLLQVVKKNFVSLSLNKFASNVTEKSILYSNDEFKYGVLENLLRLNQNNEQNI
;
A
#
# COMPACT_ATOMS: atom_id res chain seq x y z
N MET A 1 12.87 49.66 -20.07
CA MET A 1 14.01 50.59 -19.91
C MET A 1 15.19 49.98 -19.13
N PHE A 2 14.98 49.06 -18.17
CA PHE A 2 16.06 48.36 -17.45
C PHE A 2 16.87 47.35 -18.30
N ILE A 3 16.23 46.66 -19.26
CA ILE A 3 16.87 45.62 -20.09
C ILE A 3 17.94 46.19 -21.04
N GLN A 4 17.77 47.42 -21.54
CA GLN A 4 18.70 48.03 -22.50
C GLN A 4 19.99 48.56 -21.87
N LYS A 5 19.99 48.90 -20.56
CA LYS A 5 21.19 49.42 -19.89
C LYS A 5 22.23 48.34 -19.59
N PHE A 6 21.84 47.07 -19.50
CA PHE A 6 22.77 45.98 -19.17
C PHE A 6 23.46 45.41 -20.42
N ASN A 7 22.71 45.17 -21.51
CA ASN A 7 23.27 44.56 -22.73
C ASN A 7 24.25 45.46 -23.48
N ASN A 8 24.20 46.79 -23.31
CA ASN A 8 25.05 47.73 -24.04
C ASN A 8 26.49 47.83 -23.51
N ASN A 9 26.81 47.28 -22.32
CA ASN A 9 28.13 47.43 -21.70
C ASN A 9 29.03 46.19 -21.80
N ILE A 10 28.55 45.06 -22.35
CA ILE A 10 29.34 43.82 -22.43
C ILE A 10 30.31 43.80 -23.62
N ASN A 11 30.17 44.72 -24.58
CA ASN A 11 31.10 44.87 -25.71
C ASN A 11 31.93 46.15 -25.58
N ILE A 12 33.15 46.07 -25.04
CA ILE A 12 34.37 46.80 -25.47
C ILE A 12 35.62 46.18 -24.78
N ASN A 13 36.35 45.41 -25.59
CA ASN A 13 37.80 45.10 -25.68
C ASN A 13 38.80 45.13 -24.49
N ASN A 14 39.47 43.96 -24.38
CA ASN A 14 40.92 43.67 -24.40
C ASN A 14 41.81 43.72 -23.14
N ASN A 15 42.11 42.49 -22.68
CA ASN A 15 43.45 41.91 -22.39
C ASN A 15 44.25 42.33 -21.14
N ASN A 16 43.63 42.97 -20.15
CA ASN A 16 44.10 42.94 -18.75
C ASN A 16 42.93 42.91 -17.74
N THR A 17 41.75 42.48 -18.20
CA THR A 17 40.45 42.90 -17.64
C THR A 17 39.69 41.81 -16.89
N GLN A 18 40.25 40.61 -16.74
CA GLN A 18 39.48 39.47 -16.19
C GLN A 18 39.07 39.68 -14.72
N TYR A 19 39.98 40.19 -13.87
CA TYR A 19 39.68 40.46 -12.46
C TYR A 19 38.80 41.70 -12.22
N ILE A 20 38.86 42.70 -13.11
CA ILE A 20 38.09 43.95 -12.98
C ILE A 20 36.63 43.71 -13.38
N ASN A 21 36.40 42.93 -14.45
CA ASN A 21 35.06 42.63 -14.95
C ASN A 21 34.28 41.68 -14.00
N GLU A 22 34.96 40.76 -13.31
CA GLU A 22 34.33 39.85 -12.34
C GLU A 22 33.83 40.56 -11.07
N ASN A 23 34.63 41.48 -10.51
CA ASN A 23 34.25 42.26 -9.33
C ASN A 23 33.12 43.26 -9.63
N GLU A 24 33.13 43.89 -10.81
CA GLU A 24 32.05 44.78 -11.23
C GLU A 24 30.73 44.03 -11.43
N ASN A 25 30.76 42.85 -12.07
CA ASN A 25 29.59 41.99 -12.21
C ASN A 25 29.00 41.57 -10.86
N PHE A 26 29.86 41.25 -9.89
CA PHE A 26 29.45 40.90 -8.54
C PHE A 26 28.81 42.09 -7.79
N LEU A 27 29.43 43.27 -7.87
CA LEU A 27 28.92 44.49 -7.24
C LEU A 27 27.56 44.89 -7.84
N GLN A 28 27.44 44.81 -9.16
CA GLN A 28 26.23 45.14 -9.90
C GLN A 28 25.10 44.15 -9.59
N PHE A 29 25.39 42.85 -9.47
CA PHE A 29 24.41 41.85 -9.05
C PHE A 29 23.86 42.16 -7.66
N ASN A 30 24.74 42.47 -6.69
CA ASN A 30 24.31 42.80 -5.32
C ASN A 30 23.52 44.11 -5.26
N GLN A 31 23.85 45.12 -6.06
CA GLN A 31 23.08 46.37 -6.13
C GLN A 31 21.66 46.15 -6.67
N ILE A 32 21.49 45.21 -7.60
CA ILE A 32 20.19 44.86 -8.18
C ILE A 32 19.38 44.00 -7.20
N PHE A 33 20.03 43.10 -6.47
CA PHE A 33 19.39 42.13 -5.57
C PHE A 33 19.90 42.26 -4.13
N ASN A 34 19.53 43.37 -3.47
CA ASN A 34 19.83 43.58 -2.05
C ASN A 34 19.22 42.48 -1.16
N ASP A 35 17.95 42.12 -1.43
CA ASP A 35 17.29 40.94 -0.87
C ASP A 35 17.09 39.89 -1.97
N LEU A 36 18.04 38.95 -2.03
CA LEU A 36 18.05 37.92 -3.07
C LEU A 36 16.92 36.91 -2.90
N ILE A 37 16.48 36.63 -1.66
CA ILE A 37 15.38 35.69 -1.40
C ILE A 37 14.08 36.26 -1.91
N PHE A 38 13.80 37.53 -1.58
CA PHE A 38 12.63 38.23 -2.10
C PHE A 38 12.64 38.27 -3.63
N ALA A 39 13.80 38.55 -4.23
CA ALA A 39 13.97 38.57 -5.68
C ALA A 39 13.74 37.19 -6.34
N CYS A 40 14.12 36.09 -5.68
CA CYS A 40 13.80 34.74 -6.17
C CYS A 40 12.29 34.46 -6.17
N LYS A 41 11.53 35.06 -5.25
CA LYS A 41 10.06 34.93 -5.14
C LYS A 41 9.29 36.00 -5.92
N ASP A 42 9.97 36.80 -6.76
CA ASP A 42 9.34 37.77 -7.67
C ASP A 42 9.39 37.30 -9.13
N GLN A 43 8.31 37.56 -9.87
CA GLN A 43 8.13 37.05 -11.24
C GLN A 43 9.20 37.54 -12.22
N ASN A 44 9.56 38.83 -12.18
CA ASN A 44 10.51 39.41 -13.12
C ASN A 44 11.95 39.17 -12.66
N SER A 45 12.18 39.32 -11.36
CA SER A 45 13.50 39.17 -10.75
C SER A 45 14.00 37.74 -10.84
N SER A 46 13.16 36.73 -10.56
CA SER A 46 13.52 35.31 -10.70
C SER A 46 13.98 34.96 -12.11
N ARG A 47 13.34 35.52 -13.16
CA ARG A 47 13.74 35.32 -14.56
C ARG A 47 15.10 35.93 -14.89
N ILE A 48 15.39 37.09 -14.32
CA ILE A 48 16.69 37.75 -14.48
C ILE A 48 17.77 36.92 -13.79
N ILE A 49 17.52 36.48 -12.55
CA ILE A 49 18.44 35.64 -11.77
C ILE A 49 18.77 34.36 -12.54
N GLN A 50 17.78 33.67 -13.11
CA GLN A 50 18.01 32.46 -13.91
C GLN A 50 18.95 32.71 -15.09
N LYS A 51 18.70 33.77 -15.88
CA LYS A 51 19.53 34.12 -17.04
C LYS A 51 20.94 34.51 -16.64
N GLN A 52 21.09 35.26 -15.54
CA GLN A 52 22.39 35.67 -15.05
C GLN A 52 23.17 34.49 -14.47
N PHE A 53 22.53 33.61 -13.70
CA PHE A 53 23.18 32.43 -13.12
C PHE A 53 23.74 31.50 -14.20
N GLU A 54 23.06 31.37 -15.35
CA GLU A 54 23.51 30.52 -16.45
C GLU A 54 24.90 30.89 -16.98
N VAL A 55 25.17 32.18 -17.18
CA VAL A 55 26.45 32.71 -17.69
C VAL A 55 27.40 33.19 -16.60
N ALA A 56 27.02 33.08 -15.33
CA ALA A 56 27.79 33.62 -14.21
C ALA A 56 29.13 32.88 -14.03
N PRO A 57 30.22 33.61 -13.70
CA PRO A 57 31.47 33.00 -13.29
C PRO A 57 31.30 32.24 -11.97
N VAL A 58 32.22 31.30 -11.70
CA VAL A 58 32.18 30.38 -10.56
C VAL A 58 32.01 31.12 -9.23
N GLN A 59 32.70 32.24 -9.04
CA GLN A 59 32.67 33.05 -7.83
C GLN A 59 31.27 33.64 -7.57
N LEU A 60 30.60 34.15 -8.62
CA LEU A 60 29.24 34.68 -8.50
C LEU A 60 28.24 33.55 -8.23
N LYS A 61 28.38 32.38 -8.89
CA LYS A 61 27.54 31.20 -8.60
C LYS A 61 27.65 30.78 -7.13
N ASN A 62 28.87 30.71 -6.59
CA ASN A 62 29.12 30.39 -5.18
C ASN A 62 28.45 31.40 -4.25
N ALA A 63 28.56 32.70 -4.56
CA ALA A 63 27.99 33.75 -3.73
C ALA A 63 26.45 33.77 -3.77
N ILE A 64 25.85 33.55 -4.94
CA ILE A 64 24.39 33.38 -5.08
C ILE A 64 23.95 32.18 -4.26
N PHE A 65 24.58 31.02 -4.46
CA PHE A 65 24.22 29.79 -3.77
C PHE A 65 24.29 29.95 -2.24
N LYS A 66 25.40 30.49 -1.73
CA LYS A 66 25.59 30.75 -0.30
C LYS A 66 24.48 31.61 0.31
N LYS A 67 24.00 32.62 -0.43
CA LYS A 67 22.93 33.51 0.05
C LYS A 67 21.56 32.83 0.09
N ILE A 68 21.28 31.90 -0.84
CA ILE A 68 19.95 31.28 -0.94
C ILE A 68 19.86 29.90 -0.29
N TYR A 69 20.99 29.29 0.09
CA TYR A 69 21.06 27.90 0.54
C TYR A 69 20.03 27.54 1.61
N HIS A 70 19.91 28.34 2.66
CA HIS A 70 19.01 28.09 3.79
C HIS A 70 17.52 28.21 3.44
N GLU A 71 17.19 28.84 2.33
CA GLU A 71 15.81 29.05 1.84
C GLU A 71 15.49 28.16 0.63
N THR A 72 16.41 27.27 0.24
CA THR A 72 16.26 26.45 -0.98
C THR A 72 14.98 25.64 -0.96
N PHE A 73 14.65 24.97 0.15
CA PHE A 73 13.41 24.20 0.27
C PHE A 73 12.16 25.06 0.03
N GLU A 74 12.06 26.22 0.68
CA GLU A 74 10.95 27.17 0.49
C GLU A 74 10.90 27.68 -0.95
N LEU A 75 12.05 27.94 -1.57
CA LEU A 75 12.12 28.32 -2.98
C LEU A 75 11.68 27.20 -3.92
N MET A 76 11.93 25.92 -3.60
CA MET A 76 11.44 24.80 -4.40
C MET A 76 9.90 24.76 -4.45
N LYS A 77 9.24 25.25 -3.40
CA LYS A 77 7.78 25.30 -3.28
C LYS A 77 7.19 26.65 -3.69
N ASP A 78 8.00 27.64 -4.06
CA ASP A 78 7.50 28.94 -4.51
C ASP A 78 7.16 28.93 -6.01
N GLN A 79 6.09 29.66 -6.40
CA GLN A 79 5.61 29.74 -7.79
C GLN A 79 6.63 30.31 -8.80
N PHE A 80 7.61 31.10 -8.34
CA PHE A 80 8.70 31.66 -9.16
C PHE A 80 10.07 31.13 -8.74
N GLY A 81 10.29 30.94 -7.43
CA GLY A 81 11.54 30.44 -6.86
C GLY A 81 11.93 29.06 -7.37
N ASN A 82 10.95 28.20 -7.69
CA ASN A 82 11.21 26.84 -8.15
C ASN A 82 12.06 26.84 -9.45
N TYR A 83 11.86 27.81 -10.34
CA TYR A 83 12.64 27.93 -11.57
C TYR A 83 14.09 28.34 -11.31
N VAL A 84 14.34 29.10 -10.25
CA VAL A 84 15.71 29.43 -9.82
C VAL A 84 16.42 28.16 -9.36
N ILE A 85 15.76 27.34 -8.53
CA ILE A 85 16.35 26.09 -8.04
C ILE A 85 16.57 25.07 -9.19
N GLN A 86 15.63 24.96 -10.13
CA GLN A 86 15.82 24.15 -11.34
C GLN A 86 17.05 24.59 -12.14
N LYS A 87 17.28 25.91 -12.28
CA LYS A 87 18.47 26.45 -12.96
C LYS A 87 19.77 26.16 -12.20
N LEU A 88 19.70 26.11 -10.86
CA LEU A 88 20.83 25.67 -10.03
C LEU A 88 21.15 24.19 -10.23
N PHE A 89 20.15 23.30 -10.37
CA PHE A 89 20.41 21.91 -10.76
C PHE A 89 21.02 21.81 -12.16
N GLU A 90 20.54 22.58 -13.11
CA GLU A 90 21.01 22.51 -14.51
C GLU A 90 22.43 23.08 -14.71
N LYS A 91 22.73 24.24 -14.10
CA LYS A 91 23.96 25.01 -14.37
C LYS A 91 24.84 25.23 -13.14
N GLY A 92 24.45 24.68 -11.99
CA GLY A 92 25.21 24.78 -10.75
C GLY A 92 26.50 23.97 -10.80
N LEU A 93 27.38 24.28 -9.84
CA LEU A 93 28.59 23.50 -9.64
C LEU A 93 28.22 22.15 -8.99
N PRO A 94 29.04 21.10 -9.16
CA PRO A 94 28.76 19.79 -8.58
C PRO A 94 28.49 19.82 -7.07
N GLU A 95 29.22 20.64 -6.31
CA GLU A 95 29.00 20.79 -4.86
C GLU A 95 27.65 21.45 -4.53
N HIS A 96 27.20 22.42 -5.33
CA HIS A 96 25.86 23.00 -5.16
C HIS A 96 24.77 21.95 -5.43
N LYS A 97 24.91 21.17 -6.50
CA LYS A 97 23.96 20.10 -6.84
C LYS A 97 23.87 19.07 -5.71
N LYS A 98 25.02 18.60 -5.18
CA LYS A 98 25.06 17.67 -4.04
C LYS A 98 24.30 18.21 -2.82
N GLN A 99 24.55 19.46 -2.46
CA GLN A 99 23.86 20.09 -1.31
C GLN A 99 22.35 20.24 -1.55
N LEU A 100 21.93 20.59 -2.77
CA LEU A 100 20.51 20.65 -3.13
C LEU A 100 19.85 19.27 -3.11
N PHE A 101 20.55 18.23 -3.56
CA PHE A 101 20.07 16.86 -3.47
C PHE A 101 19.85 16.44 -2.02
N GLN A 102 20.73 16.80 -1.09
CA GLN A 102 20.53 16.50 0.34
C GLN A 102 19.25 17.15 0.87
N VAL A 103 19.04 18.45 0.60
CA VAL A 103 17.80 19.15 0.98
C VAL A 103 16.57 18.49 0.35
N LEU A 104 16.67 18.06 -0.91
CA LEU A 104 15.59 17.40 -1.61
C LEU A 104 15.28 16.02 -1.01
N ILE A 105 16.29 15.20 -0.76
CA ILE A 105 16.15 13.84 -0.19
C ILE A 105 15.43 13.90 1.15
N GLU A 106 15.85 14.81 2.04
CA GLU A 106 15.22 15.04 3.34
C GLU A 106 13.73 15.47 3.25
N ASN A 107 13.30 15.97 2.09
CA ASN A 107 11.96 16.51 1.86
C ASN A 107 11.26 15.89 0.64
N THR A 108 11.63 14.66 0.26
CA THR A 108 11.19 14.02 -1.00
C THR A 108 9.67 13.97 -1.12
N GLN A 109 8.97 13.50 -0.09
CA GLN A 109 7.51 13.40 -0.09
C GLN A 109 6.83 14.75 -0.30
N ASP A 110 7.27 15.76 0.45
CA ASP A 110 6.75 17.12 0.41
C ASP A 110 6.91 17.75 -0.98
N LEU A 111 8.05 17.52 -1.63
CA LEU A 111 8.33 18.06 -2.95
C LEU A 111 7.58 17.29 -4.05
N CYS A 112 7.54 15.96 -3.98
CA CYS A 112 6.82 15.12 -4.94
C CYS A 112 5.35 15.51 -5.09
N LEU A 113 4.68 15.74 -3.95
CA LEU A 113 3.24 16.00 -3.88
C LEU A 113 2.88 17.49 -4.04
N HIS A 114 3.86 18.35 -4.34
CA HIS A 114 3.64 19.79 -4.44
C HIS A 114 3.62 20.29 -5.88
N THR A 115 2.68 21.19 -6.20
CA THR A 115 2.46 21.76 -7.56
C THR A 115 3.75 22.29 -8.22
N TYR A 116 4.61 22.95 -7.44
CA TYR A 116 5.89 23.48 -7.93
C TYR A 116 7.08 22.59 -7.56
N GLY A 117 7.02 21.91 -6.42
CA GLY A 117 8.13 21.07 -5.92
C GLY A 117 8.38 19.88 -6.84
N CYS A 118 7.31 19.32 -7.42
CA CYS A 118 7.39 18.18 -8.33
C CYS A 118 8.23 18.50 -9.57
N ARG A 119 8.25 19.76 -10.01
CA ARG A 119 9.06 20.24 -11.14
C ARG A 119 10.54 20.30 -10.79
N VAL A 120 10.86 20.69 -9.56
CA VAL A 120 12.25 20.73 -9.09
C VAL A 120 12.82 19.32 -9.00
N ILE A 121 12.09 18.38 -8.40
CA ILE A 121 12.58 17.00 -8.29
C ILE A 121 12.67 16.31 -9.65
N GLN A 122 11.75 16.57 -10.58
CA GLN A 122 11.90 16.13 -11.97
C GLN A 122 13.20 16.64 -12.58
N LYS A 123 13.52 17.93 -12.37
CA LYS A 123 14.78 18.50 -12.87
C LYS A 123 16.01 17.90 -12.17
N ALA A 124 15.93 17.64 -10.88
CA ALA A 124 17.01 16.99 -10.13
C ALA A 124 17.27 15.57 -10.66
N ILE A 125 16.22 14.80 -10.98
CA ILE A 125 16.32 13.45 -11.54
C ILE A 125 17.08 13.44 -12.87
N GLU A 126 16.90 14.44 -13.74
CA GLU A 126 17.64 14.56 -15.00
C GLU A 126 19.16 14.64 -14.79
N GLU A 127 19.61 15.12 -13.64
CA GLU A 127 21.02 15.33 -13.31
C GLU A 127 21.63 14.15 -12.51
N LEU A 128 20.83 13.13 -12.14
CA LEU A 128 21.25 12.04 -11.25
C LEU A 128 22.34 11.14 -11.82
N GLN A 129 22.50 11.06 -13.15
CA GLN A 129 23.54 10.22 -13.76
C GLN A 129 24.96 10.60 -13.27
N GLU A 130 25.15 11.87 -12.89
CA GLU A 130 26.42 12.39 -12.39
C GLU A 130 26.66 12.04 -10.91
N PHE A 131 25.65 11.50 -10.20
CA PHE A 131 25.67 11.27 -8.76
C PHE A 131 25.08 9.90 -8.35
N PRO A 132 25.81 8.79 -8.56
CA PRO A 132 25.28 7.44 -8.30
C PRO A 132 24.79 7.20 -6.86
N LEU A 133 25.50 7.70 -5.85
CA LEU A 133 25.09 7.54 -4.44
C LEU A 133 23.79 8.31 -4.13
N LEU A 134 23.62 9.51 -4.70
CA LEU A 134 22.40 10.31 -4.51
C LEU A 134 21.23 9.71 -5.29
N GLN A 135 21.50 9.06 -6.41
CA GLN A 135 20.51 8.31 -7.17
C GLN A 135 19.93 7.16 -6.35
N GLU A 136 20.78 6.36 -5.69
CA GLU A 136 20.32 5.29 -4.79
C GLU A 136 19.45 5.87 -3.65
N GLN A 137 19.90 6.94 -2.99
CA GLN A 137 19.13 7.57 -1.91
C GLN A 137 17.75 8.08 -2.34
N ILE A 138 17.65 8.72 -3.52
CA ILE A 138 16.35 9.19 -4.03
C ILE A 138 15.43 8.01 -4.40
N ILE A 139 15.98 6.93 -4.97
CA ILE A 139 15.19 5.73 -5.30
C ILE A 139 14.61 5.13 -4.01
N ASP A 140 15.43 5.00 -2.97
CA ASP A 140 15.01 4.47 -1.67
C ASP A 140 13.93 5.34 -1.00
N GLU A 141 14.07 6.68 -1.06
CA GLU A 141 13.02 7.58 -0.53
C GLU A 141 11.72 7.48 -1.34
N LEU A 142 11.81 7.35 -2.66
CA LEU A 142 10.63 7.23 -3.53
C LEU A 142 9.93 5.86 -3.39
N SER A 143 10.64 4.80 -3.01
CA SER A 143 10.03 3.47 -2.82
C SER A 143 9.12 3.41 -1.59
N ASN A 144 9.45 4.15 -0.51
CA ASN A 144 8.72 4.11 0.77
C ASN A 144 7.20 4.37 0.64
N ASN A 145 6.78 5.25 -0.29
CA ASN A 145 5.38 5.61 -0.51
C ASN A 145 5.01 5.61 -2.00
N ILE A 146 5.57 4.67 -2.77
CA ILE A 146 5.44 4.65 -4.23
C ILE A 146 3.99 4.74 -4.74
N MET A 147 3.05 4.08 -4.05
CA MET A 147 1.64 4.08 -4.44
C MET A 147 1.00 5.46 -4.29
N ASP A 148 1.35 6.21 -3.25
CA ASP A 148 0.85 7.57 -3.03
C ASP A 148 1.34 8.50 -4.13
N TYR A 149 2.62 8.37 -4.53
CA TYR A 149 3.18 9.16 -5.62
C TYR A 149 2.52 8.82 -6.96
N ILE A 150 2.29 7.54 -7.27
CA ILE A 150 1.65 7.12 -8.53
C ILE A 150 0.21 7.64 -8.63
N GLN A 151 -0.53 7.68 -7.52
CA GLN A 151 -1.94 8.10 -7.49
C GLN A 151 -2.13 9.62 -7.37
N ASP A 152 -1.09 10.35 -6.99
CA ASP A 152 -1.14 11.81 -6.88
C ASP A 152 -1.03 12.53 -8.23
N GLN A 153 -1.67 13.70 -8.35
CA GLN A 153 -1.68 14.53 -9.55
C GLN A 153 -0.31 15.14 -9.93
N HIS A 154 0.63 15.25 -8.99
CA HIS A 154 1.97 15.77 -9.20
C HIS A 154 3.03 14.67 -9.11
N GLY A 155 2.91 13.78 -8.12
CA GLY A 155 3.82 12.67 -7.87
C GLY A 155 3.97 11.73 -9.07
N ASN A 156 2.89 11.48 -9.82
CA ASN A 156 2.93 10.56 -10.96
C ASN A 156 3.95 10.99 -12.04
N HIS A 157 4.16 12.31 -12.19
CA HIS A 157 5.13 12.86 -13.13
C HIS A 157 6.57 12.68 -12.65
N VAL A 158 6.80 12.69 -11.33
CA VAL A 158 8.12 12.41 -10.74
C VAL A 158 8.51 10.97 -10.99
N ILE A 159 7.57 10.03 -10.76
CA ILE A 159 7.80 8.60 -11.03
C ILE A 159 8.04 8.35 -12.51
N GLN A 160 7.24 8.93 -13.41
CA GLN A 160 7.50 8.84 -14.86
C GLN A 160 8.89 9.36 -15.23
N LYS A 161 9.29 10.52 -14.70
CA LYS A 161 10.62 11.10 -14.94
C LYS A 161 11.74 10.19 -14.44
N LEU A 162 11.56 9.53 -13.30
CA LEU A 162 12.51 8.55 -12.79
C LEU A 162 12.72 7.40 -13.79
N PHE A 163 11.63 6.83 -14.33
CA PHE A 163 11.70 5.77 -15.35
C PHE A 163 12.29 6.25 -16.69
N GLU A 164 12.15 7.53 -17.04
CA GLU A 164 12.75 8.11 -18.25
C GLU A 164 14.27 8.31 -18.11
N CYS A 165 14.77 8.60 -16.91
CA CYS A 165 16.15 9.03 -16.68
C CYS A 165 17.06 7.98 -16.03
N VAL A 166 16.49 6.96 -15.36
CA VAL A 166 17.26 5.94 -14.64
C VAL A 166 17.14 4.59 -15.33
N ASP A 167 18.27 3.88 -15.44
CA ASP A 167 18.29 2.52 -15.97
C ASP A 167 17.37 1.61 -15.16
N CYS A 168 16.52 0.86 -15.85
CA CYS A 168 15.52 -0.03 -15.27
C CYS A 168 16.12 -1.04 -14.26
N SER A 169 17.36 -1.48 -14.47
CA SER A 169 18.06 -2.39 -13.55
C SER A 169 18.23 -1.83 -12.13
N LYS A 170 18.23 -0.50 -11.98
CA LYS A 170 18.31 0.18 -10.68
C LYS A 170 16.95 0.45 -10.04
N LEU A 171 15.87 0.28 -10.80
CA LEU A 171 14.50 0.56 -10.35
C LEU A 171 13.78 -0.70 -9.84
N GLN A 172 14.51 -1.81 -9.65
CA GLN A 172 13.93 -3.08 -9.24
C GLN A 172 13.14 -2.97 -7.92
N VAL A 173 13.64 -2.21 -6.95
CA VAL A 173 12.95 -1.97 -5.66
C VAL A 173 11.56 -1.35 -5.88
N ILE A 174 11.49 -0.29 -6.70
CA ILE A 174 10.23 0.38 -7.04
C ILE A 174 9.29 -0.56 -7.81
N ILE A 175 9.81 -1.31 -8.78
CA ILE A 175 9.02 -2.26 -9.57
C ILE A 175 8.45 -3.36 -8.68
N ASP A 176 9.27 -3.92 -7.80
CA ASP A 176 8.87 -4.96 -6.86
C ASP A 176 7.77 -4.44 -5.92
N ASP A 177 7.91 -3.23 -5.36
CA ASP A 177 6.89 -2.65 -4.48
C ASP A 177 5.55 -2.43 -5.20
N ILE A 178 5.56 -1.98 -6.45
CA ILE A 178 4.34 -1.86 -7.27
C ILE A 178 3.69 -3.23 -7.48
N ILE A 179 4.48 -4.24 -7.86
CA ILE A 179 3.98 -5.61 -8.08
C ILE A 179 3.43 -6.20 -6.78
N GLN A 180 4.13 -6.04 -5.66
CA GLN A 180 3.68 -6.53 -4.35
C GLN A 180 2.38 -5.87 -3.92
N ASN A 181 2.20 -4.56 -4.17
CA ASN A 181 0.94 -3.88 -3.90
C ASN A 181 -0.22 -4.48 -4.70
N VAL A 182 -0.03 -4.78 -5.98
CA VAL A 182 -1.06 -5.43 -6.82
C VAL A 182 -1.38 -6.84 -6.30
N ILE A 183 -0.37 -7.64 -5.98
CA ILE A 183 -0.54 -8.99 -5.44
C ILE A 183 -1.29 -8.95 -4.11
N TYR A 184 -0.90 -8.05 -3.20
CA TYR A 184 -1.54 -7.88 -1.90
C TYR A 184 -3.02 -7.52 -2.06
N LEU A 185 -3.35 -6.54 -2.91
CA LEU A 185 -4.75 -6.16 -3.18
C LEU A 185 -5.56 -7.33 -3.72
N TYR A 186 -5.00 -8.12 -4.64
CA TYR A 186 -5.64 -9.31 -5.18
C TYR A 186 -5.90 -10.38 -4.10
N GLN A 187 -4.92 -10.64 -3.24
CA GLN A 187 -5.04 -11.59 -2.13
C GLN A 187 -6.09 -11.15 -1.12
N VAL A 188 -6.10 -9.87 -0.74
CA VAL A 188 -7.09 -9.29 0.17
C VAL A 188 -8.50 -9.42 -0.42
N LEU A 189 -8.67 -9.11 -1.71
CA LEU A 189 -9.96 -9.25 -2.39
C LEU A 189 -10.45 -10.70 -2.39
N ILE A 190 -9.58 -11.66 -2.76
CA ILE A 190 -9.92 -13.09 -2.70
C ILE A 190 -10.29 -13.50 -1.29
N TYR A 191 -9.53 -13.07 -0.29
CA TYR A 191 -9.81 -13.41 1.10
C TYR A 191 -11.19 -12.90 1.54
N PHE A 192 -11.56 -11.65 1.22
CA PHE A 192 -12.87 -11.11 1.54
C PHE A 192 -14.00 -11.82 0.78
N ILE A 193 -13.85 -12.06 -0.52
CA ILE A 193 -14.82 -12.80 -1.33
C ILE A 193 -15.02 -14.21 -0.78
N PHE A 194 -13.92 -14.91 -0.51
CA PHE A 194 -13.93 -16.26 0.04
C PHE A 194 -14.66 -16.28 1.39
N ASN A 195 -14.29 -15.40 2.33
CA ASN A 195 -14.96 -15.33 3.63
C ASN A 195 -16.44 -14.96 3.53
N PHE A 196 -16.80 -14.06 2.61
CA PHE A 196 -18.20 -13.71 2.36
C PHE A 196 -19.00 -14.90 1.83
N MET A 197 -18.45 -15.63 0.85
CA MET A 197 -19.08 -16.84 0.32
C MET A 197 -19.21 -17.94 1.38
N ILE A 198 -18.17 -18.13 2.19
CA ILE A 198 -18.16 -19.09 3.29
C ILE A 198 -19.22 -18.74 4.35
N LYS A 199 -19.41 -17.46 4.71
CA LYS A 199 -20.49 -17.05 5.63
C LYS A 199 -21.88 -17.42 5.10
N LYS A 200 -22.09 -17.36 3.78
CA LYS A 200 -23.36 -17.80 3.17
C LYS A 200 -23.62 -19.30 3.32
N ILE A 201 -22.60 -20.14 3.49
CA ILE A 201 -22.79 -21.59 3.72
C ILE A 201 -23.62 -21.83 4.97
N GLN A 202 -23.36 -21.11 6.06
CA GLN A 202 -24.14 -21.24 7.28
C GLN A 202 -25.60 -20.88 7.04
N THR A 203 -25.88 -19.74 6.39
CA THR A 203 -27.25 -19.33 6.04
C THR A 203 -27.93 -20.35 5.13
N LEU A 204 -27.24 -20.86 4.11
CA LEU A 204 -27.76 -21.86 3.18
C LEU A 204 -28.10 -23.17 3.88
N ALA A 205 -27.33 -23.58 4.90
CA ALA A 205 -27.59 -24.82 5.65
C ALA A 205 -28.93 -24.79 6.41
N PHE A 206 -29.43 -23.60 6.77
CA PHE A 206 -30.75 -23.38 7.37
C PHE A 206 -31.84 -23.01 6.36
N HIS A 207 -31.54 -22.94 5.06
CA HIS A 207 -32.48 -22.52 4.03
C HIS A 207 -33.17 -23.73 3.35
N PRO A 208 -34.49 -23.70 3.04
CA PRO A 208 -35.23 -24.81 2.45
C PRO A 208 -34.61 -25.40 1.18
N TYR A 209 -34.03 -24.55 0.34
CA TYR A 209 -33.36 -24.98 -0.90
C TYR A 209 -31.85 -25.02 -0.75
N GLY A 210 -31.29 -24.19 0.13
CA GLY A 210 -29.84 -24.08 0.32
C GLY A 210 -29.25 -25.35 0.93
N CYS A 211 -29.99 -25.98 1.83
CA CYS A 211 -29.53 -27.19 2.50
C CYS A 211 -29.35 -28.35 1.50
N ARG A 212 -30.20 -28.41 0.48
CA ARG A 212 -30.12 -29.42 -0.59
C ARG A 212 -28.88 -29.22 -1.44
N VAL A 213 -28.54 -27.97 -1.78
CA VAL A 213 -27.32 -27.68 -2.52
C VAL A 213 -26.08 -28.04 -1.68
N ILE A 214 -26.05 -27.68 -0.39
CA ILE A 214 -24.95 -28.08 0.49
C ILE A 214 -24.82 -29.60 0.56
N GLN A 215 -25.94 -30.32 0.69
CA GLN A 215 -25.95 -31.77 0.69
C GLN A 215 -25.37 -32.33 -0.63
N ARG A 216 -25.77 -31.80 -1.80
CA ARG A 216 -25.19 -32.19 -3.10
C ARG A 216 -23.69 -31.89 -3.20
N ILE A 217 -23.22 -30.77 -2.65
CA ILE A 217 -21.79 -30.47 -2.63
C ILE A 217 -21.04 -31.51 -1.80
N LEU A 218 -21.57 -31.89 -0.63
CA LEU A 218 -20.96 -32.92 0.21
C LEU A 218 -20.99 -34.33 -0.44
N GLU A 219 -21.94 -34.58 -1.36
CA GLU A 219 -22.07 -35.85 -2.11
C GLU A 219 -21.15 -35.96 -3.33
N PHE A 220 -20.96 -34.86 -4.07
CA PHE A 220 -20.35 -34.93 -5.41
C PHE A 220 -19.02 -34.20 -5.55
N CYS A 221 -18.60 -33.39 -4.57
CA CYS A 221 -17.35 -32.63 -4.65
C CYS A 221 -16.16 -33.29 -3.95
N GLN A 222 -14.95 -32.81 -4.26
CA GLN A 222 -13.70 -33.39 -3.78
C GLN A 222 -13.50 -33.20 -2.27
N PRO A 223 -12.81 -34.12 -1.56
CA PRO A 223 -12.61 -34.05 -0.10
C PRO A 223 -12.03 -32.73 0.42
N GLN A 224 -11.12 -32.11 -0.35
CA GLN A 224 -10.49 -30.85 0.05
C GLN A 224 -11.49 -29.67 0.04
N GLN A 225 -12.48 -29.71 -0.87
CA GLN A 225 -13.55 -28.71 -0.95
C GLN A 225 -14.60 -28.94 0.14
N THR A 226 -15.01 -30.19 0.35
CA THR A 226 -16.02 -30.55 1.36
C THR A 226 -15.53 -30.32 2.79
N LYS A 227 -14.21 -30.48 3.05
CA LYS A 227 -13.59 -30.17 4.35
C LYS A 227 -13.82 -28.72 4.80
N GLN A 228 -13.69 -27.75 3.88
CA GLN A 228 -13.92 -26.33 4.19
C GLN A 228 -15.38 -26.05 4.56
N ILE A 229 -16.32 -26.72 3.88
CA ILE A 229 -17.75 -26.61 4.19
C ILE A 229 -18.03 -27.19 5.57
N TYR A 230 -17.54 -28.39 5.85
CA TYR A 230 -17.77 -29.04 7.13
C TYR A 230 -17.20 -28.24 8.31
N GLN A 231 -15.98 -27.68 8.19
CA GLN A 231 -15.40 -26.81 9.20
C GLN A 231 -16.32 -25.65 9.60
N LYS A 232 -17.13 -25.15 8.65
CA LYS A 232 -18.06 -24.05 8.90
C LYS A 232 -19.41 -24.50 9.46
N LEU A 233 -19.83 -25.72 9.13
CA LEU A 233 -20.99 -26.35 9.75
C LEU A 233 -20.71 -26.72 11.23
N LYS A 234 -19.46 -27.03 11.58
CA LYS A 234 -19.04 -27.35 12.96
C LYS A 234 -19.45 -26.29 13.98
N GLU A 235 -19.48 -25.02 13.59
CA GLU A 235 -19.84 -23.89 14.46
C GLU A 235 -21.30 -23.95 14.95
N ASN A 236 -22.20 -24.66 14.24
CA ASN A 236 -23.64 -24.66 14.52
C ASN A 236 -24.28 -26.07 14.55
N LEU A 237 -23.52 -27.13 14.83
CA LEU A 237 -24.00 -28.52 14.69
C LEU A 237 -25.32 -28.80 15.43
N ILE A 238 -25.46 -28.38 16.68
CA ILE A 238 -26.70 -28.61 17.46
C ILE A 238 -27.90 -27.89 16.87
N LEU A 239 -27.71 -26.66 16.37
CA LEU A 239 -28.76 -25.90 15.70
C LEU A 239 -29.15 -26.56 14.39
N LEU A 240 -28.18 -27.07 13.63
CA LEU A 240 -28.43 -27.80 12.39
C LEU A 240 -29.22 -29.10 12.65
N CYS A 241 -28.87 -29.87 13.69
CA CYS A 241 -29.62 -31.06 14.08
C CYS A 241 -31.10 -30.73 14.34
N LYS A 242 -31.38 -29.62 15.02
CA LYS A 242 -32.74 -29.20 15.41
C LYS A 242 -33.49 -28.44 14.30
N CYS A 243 -32.83 -28.14 13.19
CA CYS A 243 -33.43 -27.40 12.07
C CYS A 243 -34.21 -28.34 11.14
N GLN A 244 -35.39 -27.91 10.69
CA GLN A 244 -36.23 -28.64 9.72
C GLN A 244 -35.54 -28.95 8.38
N TYR A 245 -34.46 -28.22 8.05
CA TYR A 245 -33.67 -28.38 6.83
C TYR A 245 -32.24 -28.86 7.11
N GLY A 246 -31.56 -28.26 8.08
CA GLY A 246 -30.17 -28.56 8.41
C GLY A 246 -29.95 -29.99 8.87
N ASN A 247 -30.97 -30.63 9.47
CA ASN A 247 -30.85 -31.99 9.99
C ASN A 247 -30.46 -33.00 8.90
N TYR A 248 -30.88 -32.81 7.65
CA TYR A 248 -30.53 -33.68 6.53
C TYR A 248 -29.04 -33.62 6.17
N ILE A 249 -28.41 -32.45 6.32
CA ILE A 249 -26.96 -32.30 6.11
C ILE A 249 -26.21 -33.10 7.19
N ILE A 250 -26.66 -33.01 8.44
CA ILE A 250 -26.06 -33.73 9.56
C ILE A 250 -26.20 -35.24 9.38
N GLN A 251 -27.38 -35.72 8.98
CA GLN A 251 -27.60 -37.13 8.65
C GLN A 251 -26.63 -37.59 7.55
N TYR A 252 -26.47 -36.81 6.49
CA TYR A 252 -25.53 -37.15 5.42
C TYR A 252 -24.09 -37.31 5.94
N ILE A 253 -23.61 -36.38 6.78
CA ILE A 253 -22.25 -36.45 7.34
C ILE A 253 -22.08 -37.70 8.23
N ILE A 254 -23.10 -38.11 8.98
CA ILE A 254 -23.07 -39.33 9.79
C ILE A 254 -23.00 -40.59 8.91
N GLU A 255 -23.72 -40.59 7.80
CA GLU A 255 -23.79 -41.75 6.89
C GLU A 255 -22.54 -41.90 6.03
N ASN A 256 -22.10 -40.80 5.40
CA ASN A 256 -21.16 -40.82 4.28
C ASN A 256 -19.97 -39.85 4.46
N GLY A 257 -19.93 -39.07 5.55
CA GLY A 257 -18.85 -38.12 5.80
C GLY A 257 -17.49 -38.80 6.03
N LEU A 258 -16.42 -38.01 5.94
CA LEU A 258 -15.08 -38.47 6.31
C LEU A 258 -15.08 -38.94 7.78
N GLU A 259 -14.28 -39.97 8.08
CA GLU A 259 -14.29 -40.60 9.41
C GLU A 259 -13.98 -39.60 10.53
N GLU A 260 -13.01 -38.70 10.33
CA GLU A 260 -12.68 -37.61 11.29
C GLU A 260 -13.90 -36.73 11.60
N ASP A 261 -14.63 -36.35 10.56
CA ASP A 261 -15.76 -35.44 10.63
C ASP A 261 -16.98 -36.10 11.27
N LYS A 262 -17.22 -37.37 10.92
CA LYS A 262 -18.25 -38.23 11.50
C LYS A 262 -18.01 -38.45 12.99
N GLN A 263 -16.79 -38.82 13.38
CA GLN A 263 -16.45 -39.08 14.79
C GLN A 263 -16.64 -37.82 15.65
N TYR A 264 -16.20 -36.65 15.17
CA TYR A 264 -16.43 -35.39 15.88
C TYR A 264 -17.93 -35.10 16.08
N LEU A 265 -18.73 -35.28 15.02
CA LEU A 265 -20.17 -35.07 15.07
C LEU A 265 -20.87 -36.04 16.02
N LEU A 266 -20.48 -37.32 16.00
CA LEU A 266 -21.00 -38.31 16.94
C LEU A 266 -20.71 -37.90 18.39
N GLN A 267 -19.51 -37.44 18.73
CA GLN A 267 -19.24 -36.96 20.10
C GLN A 267 -20.14 -35.79 20.51
N VAL A 268 -20.43 -34.86 19.59
CA VAL A 268 -21.37 -33.75 19.83
C VAL A 268 -22.80 -34.27 20.06
N VAL A 269 -23.25 -35.22 19.24
CA VAL A 269 -24.57 -35.85 19.39
C VAL A 269 -24.67 -36.62 20.70
N LYS A 270 -23.66 -37.43 21.06
CA LYS A 270 -23.62 -38.22 22.32
C LYS A 270 -23.80 -37.33 23.55
N LYS A 271 -23.11 -36.18 23.61
CA LYS A 271 -23.22 -35.22 24.72
C LYS A 271 -24.60 -34.59 24.84
N ASN A 272 -25.34 -34.50 23.75
CA ASN A 272 -26.65 -33.84 23.69
C ASN A 272 -27.79 -34.83 23.42
N PHE A 273 -27.52 -36.13 23.57
CA PHE A 273 -28.34 -37.19 22.98
C PHE A 273 -29.81 -37.10 23.40
N VAL A 274 -30.09 -36.95 24.69
CA VAL A 274 -31.46 -36.86 25.21
C VAL A 274 -32.20 -35.62 24.68
N SER A 275 -31.56 -34.45 24.71
CA SER A 275 -32.17 -33.21 24.20
C SER A 275 -32.48 -33.30 22.70
N LEU A 276 -31.60 -33.96 21.93
CA LEU A 276 -31.79 -34.14 20.49
C LEU A 276 -32.89 -35.17 20.21
N SER A 277 -32.94 -36.28 20.95
CA SER A 277 -33.97 -37.32 20.78
C SER A 277 -35.39 -36.83 21.07
N LEU A 278 -35.54 -35.83 21.94
CA LEU A 278 -36.85 -35.22 22.26
C LEU A 278 -37.29 -34.14 21.26
N ASN A 279 -36.46 -33.80 20.27
CA ASN A 279 -36.77 -32.79 19.26
C ASN A 279 -37.25 -33.44 17.95
N LYS A 280 -38.36 -32.93 17.39
CA LYS A 280 -39.01 -33.44 16.16
C LYS A 280 -38.07 -33.67 14.97
N PHE A 281 -37.04 -32.84 14.80
CA PHE A 281 -36.11 -32.96 13.66
C PHE A 281 -34.83 -33.66 14.04
N ALA A 282 -34.30 -33.37 15.24
CA ALA A 282 -33.05 -33.96 15.69
C ALA A 282 -33.17 -35.43 16.11
N SER A 283 -34.37 -35.94 16.37
CA SER A 283 -34.59 -37.39 16.62
C SER A 283 -34.12 -38.24 15.44
N ASN A 284 -34.34 -37.78 14.20
CA ASN A 284 -33.83 -38.48 13.01
C ASN A 284 -32.29 -38.53 13.01
N VAL A 285 -31.63 -37.48 13.50
CA VAL A 285 -30.16 -37.45 13.62
C VAL A 285 -29.68 -38.45 14.67
N THR A 286 -30.37 -38.57 15.81
CA THR A 286 -29.97 -39.52 16.86
C THR A 286 -30.18 -40.97 16.42
N GLU A 287 -31.26 -41.26 15.69
CA GLU A 287 -31.49 -42.56 15.04
C GLU A 287 -30.37 -42.92 14.07
N LYS A 288 -30.01 -42.01 13.15
CA LYS A 288 -28.87 -42.22 12.24
C LYS A 288 -27.55 -42.37 12.99
N SER A 289 -27.35 -41.61 14.07
CA SER A 289 -26.15 -41.73 14.89
C SER A 289 -26.01 -43.12 15.51
N ILE A 290 -27.10 -43.73 16.00
CA ILE A 290 -27.08 -45.11 16.49
C ILE A 290 -26.78 -46.09 15.35
N LEU A 291 -27.45 -45.91 14.20
CA LEU A 291 -27.36 -46.85 13.08
C LEU A 291 -25.96 -46.89 12.44
N TYR A 292 -25.30 -45.74 12.34
CA TYR A 292 -24.03 -45.58 11.62
C TYR A 292 -22.81 -45.38 12.52
N SER A 293 -22.92 -45.61 13.83
CA SER A 293 -21.79 -45.55 14.77
C SER A 293 -21.30 -46.94 15.19
N ASN A 294 -20.18 -46.96 15.92
CA ASN A 294 -19.62 -48.17 16.52
C ASN A 294 -20.29 -48.48 17.88
N ASP A 295 -19.96 -49.64 18.45
CA ASP A 295 -20.57 -50.07 19.72
C ASP A 295 -20.11 -49.20 20.90
N GLU A 296 -18.90 -48.65 20.87
CA GLU A 296 -18.41 -47.70 21.88
C GLU A 296 -19.35 -46.48 22.01
N PHE A 297 -19.76 -45.91 20.88
CA PHE A 297 -20.74 -44.82 20.87
C PHE A 297 -22.07 -45.26 21.49
N LYS A 298 -22.59 -46.43 21.08
CA LYS A 298 -23.89 -46.94 21.56
C LYS A 298 -23.87 -47.20 23.07
N TYR A 299 -22.80 -47.81 23.60
CA TYR A 299 -22.61 -47.99 25.03
C TYR A 299 -22.57 -46.64 25.76
N GLY A 300 -21.82 -45.66 25.24
CA GLY A 300 -21.77 -44.33 25.83
C GLY A 300 -23.13 -43.60 25.83
N VAL A 301 -23.98 -43.83 24.82
CA VAL A 301 -25.35 -43.33 24.80
C VAL A 301 -26.21 -44.02 25.87
N LEU A 302 -26.10 -45.34 26.02
CA LEU A 302 -26.84 -46.10 27.02
C LEU A 302 -26.50 -45.62 28.44
N GLU A 303 -25.22 -45.42 28.74
CA GLU A 303 -24.77 -44.86 30.02
C GLU A 303 -25.38 -43.48 30.30
N ASN A 304 -25.41 -42.60 29.31
CA ASN A 304 -26.01 -41.26 29.46
C ASN A 304 -27.51 -41.33 29.78
N LEU A 305 -28.24 -42.28 29.17
CA LEU A 305 -29.67 -42.49 29.44
C LEU A 305 -29.91 -43.01 30.86
N LEU A 306 -29.12 -43.99 31.30
CA LEU A 306 -29.27 -44.60 32.62
C LEU A 306 -28.93 -43.62 33.76
N ARG A 307 -27.90 -42.77 33.58
CA ARG A 307 -27.53 -41.73 34.57
C ARG A 307 -28.60 -40.68 34.78
N LEU A 308 -29.30 -40.26 33.71
CA LEU A 308 -30.36 -39.25 33.82
C LEU A 308 -31.59 -39.79 34.56
N ASN A 309 -31.89 -41.09 34.45
CA ASN A 309 -32.95 -41.71 35.24
C ASN A 309 -32.63 -41.70 36.74
N GLN A 310 -31.40 -42.01 37.13
CA GLN A 310 -30.99 -42.01 38.55
C GLN A 310 -31.07 -40.62 39.20
N ASN A 311 -30.77 -39.55 38.46
CA ASN A 311 -30.88 -38.18 38.98
C ASN A 311 -32.34 -37.69 39.10
N ASN A 312 -33.26 -38.23 38.29
CA ASN A 312 -34.69 -37.91 38.41
C ASN A 312 -35.35 -38.67 39.57
N GLU A 313 -34.90 -39.88 39.88
CA GLU A 313 -35.38 -40.66 41.03
C GLU A 313 -34.92 -40.11 42.39
N GLN A 314 -33.81 -39.34 42.44
CA GLN A 314 -33.34 -38.68 43.67
C GLN A 314 -34.05 -37.33 43.98
N ASN A 315 -34.86 -36.82 43.06
CA ASN A 315 -35.55 -35.53 43.18
C ASN A 315 -37.08 -35.66 43.33
N ILE A 316 -37.57 -36.86 43.69
CA ILE A 316 -38.98 -37.16 44.00
C ILE A 316 -39.07 -37.59 45.46
#